data_AF-A0A4Q9MBJ5-F1
#
_entry.id   AF-A0A4Q9MBJ5-F1
#
_cell.length_a   1.000
_cell.length_b   1.000
_cell.length_c   1.000
_cell.angle_alpha   90.00
_cell.angle_beta   90.00
_cell.angle_gamma   90.00
#
_symmetry.space_group_name_H-M   'P 1'
#
loop_
_entity.id
_entity.type
_entity.pdbx_description
1 polymer ?
#
loop_
_entity_poly.entity_id
_entity_poly.type
_entity_poly.pdbx_seq_one_letter_code
_entity_poly.pdbx_strand_id
1 'polypeptide(L)'
;MSTAELPPIEYNFYFPWRDLENDRVKLVLFDNAAGSFLLLAILDKASPGEPLAGITGFLDADPANLSVEVGVLVYLLAFQRRGLTSAAVALLLQYCLDVPRNGGLGLRLVTYASHIANAASVGFARRMGFVFEGVARWEKMLVEGKPGNGKSVAGREGDPRAGMGGRDTAWSSLCWDDWEGGRREAVCRPEYAMRRS
;
A
#
# COMPACT_ATOMS: atom_id res chain seq x y z
N MET A 1 -14.57 -40.70 8.99
CA MET A 1 -14.44 -39.24 9.06
C MET A 1 -14.08 -38.77 7.67
N SER A 2 -15.03 -38.13 6.97
CA SER A 2 -14.83 -37.62 5.62
C SER A 2 -13.89 -36.42 5.69
N THR A 3 -12.74 -36.51 5.02
CA THR A 3 -11.91 -35.35 4.70
C THR A 3 -12.69 -34.53 3.69
N ALA A 4 -13.39 -33.49 4.16
CA ALA A 4 -13.94 -32.50 3.26
C ALA A 4 -12.78 -31.90 2.47
N GLU A 5 -12.77 -32.13 1.15
CA GLU A 5 -11.89 -31.40 0.24
C GLU A 5 -12.12 -29.90 0.48
N LEU A 6 -11.05 -29.21 0.88
CA LEU A 6 -11.04 -27.75 0.87
C LEU A 6 -11.37 -27.32 -0.56
N PRO A 7 -12.28 -26.35 -0.76
CA PRO A 7 -12.59 -25.88 -2.10
C PRO A 7 -11.30 -25.46 -2.81
N PRO A 8 -11.19 -25.69 -4.13
CA PRO A 8 -10.03 -25.25 -4.88
C PRO A 8 -9.81 -23.76 -4.64
N ILE A 9 -8.58 -23.37 -4.30
CA ILE A 9 -8.19 -21.97 -4.19
C ILE A 9 -8.49 -21.32 -5.54
N GLU A 10 -9.46 -20.41 -5.58
CA GLU A 10 -9.67 -19.55 -6.75
C GLU A 10 -8.39 -18.72 -6.93
N TYR A 11 -7.54 -19.12 -7.88
CA TYR A 11 -6.36 -18.35 -8.29
C TYR A 11 -6.71 -16.97 -8.86
N ASN A 12 -7.98 -16.75 -9.20
CA ASN A 12 -8.52 -15.46 -9.56
C ASN A 12 -8.96 -14.71 -8.31
N PHE A 13 -7.99 -14.35 -7.46
CA PHE A 13 -8.28 -13.43 -6.39
C PHE A 13 -8.68 -12.08 -7.00
N TYR A 14 -9.96 -11.73 -6.85
CA TYR A 14 -10.44 -10.38 -7.10
C TYR A 14 -10.44 -9.65 -5.76
N PHE A 15 -9.44 -8.80 -5.53
CA PHE A 15 -9.46 -7.89 -4.38
C PHE A 15 -10.78 -7.10 -4.45
N PRO A 16 -11.66 -7.20 -3.44
CA PRO A 16 -12.90 -6.45 -3.47
C PRO A 16 -12.53 -4.97 -3.55
N TRP A 17 -13.03 -4.30 -4.57
CA TRP A 17 -12.76 -2.89 -4.79
C TRP A 17 -14.01 -2.18 -5.27
N ARG A 18 -14.03 -0.87 -5.02
CA ARG A 18 -15.01 0.08 -5.53
C ARG A 18 -14.32 1.44 -5.65
N ASP A 19 -14.94 2.38 -6.35
CA ASP A 19 -14.52 3.77 -6.27
C ASP A 19 -14.59 4.25 -4.82
N LEU A 20 -13.52 4.90 -4.37
CA LEU A 20 -13.42 5.48 -3.03
C LEU A 20 -13.21 6.98 -3.15
N GLU A 21 -13.79 7.75 -2.24
CA GLU A 21 -13.52 9.19 -2.19
C GLU A 21 -13.59 9.77 -0.78
N ASN A 22 -12.86 10.86 -0.60
CA ASN A 22 -13.02 11.82 0.49
C ASN A 22 -13.11 13.23 -0.10
N ASP A 23 -12.85 14.27 0.68
CA ASP A 23 -12.94 15.66 0.21
C ASP A 23 -11.73 16.08 -0.66
N ARG A 24 -10.65 15.30 -0.63
CA ARG A 24 -9.37 15.64 -1.25
C ARG A 24 -9.08 14.82 -2.50
N VAL A 25 -9.44 13.54 -2.48
CA VAL A 25 -9.13 12.62 -3.57
C VAL A 25 -10.31 11.71 -3.91
N LYS A 26 -10.36 11.33 -5.18
CA LYS A 26 -11.14 10.19 -5.66
C LYS A 26 -10.16 9.12 -6.15
N LEU A 27 -10.39 7.87 -5.75
CA LEU A 27 -9.63 6.70 -6.15
C LEU A 27 -10.53 5.84 -7.04
N VAL A 28 -10.11 5.64 -8.28
CA VAL A 28 -10.84 4.85 -9.27
C VAL A 28 -9.95 3.75 -9.82
N LEU A 29 -10.52 2.66 -10.31
CA LEU A 29 -9.72 1.59 -10.90
C LEU A 29 -8.87 2.13 -12.06
N PHE A 30 -7.56 1.88 -11.98
CA PHE A 30 -6.61 2.15 -13.06
C PHE A 30 -6.24 0.86 -13.78
N ASP A 31 -5.89 -0.18 -13.02
CA ASP A 31 -5.53 -1.49 -13.56
C ASP A 31 -5.74 -2.58 -12.49
N ASN A 32 -6.16 -3.77 -12.92
CA ASN A 32 -6.36 -4.94 -12.07
C ASN A 32 -5.67 -6.19 -12.64
N ALA A 33 -4.40 -6.07 -13.04
CA ALA A 33 -3.58 -7.18 -13.50
C ALA A 33 -3.76 -8.42 -12.59
N ALA A 34 -4.37 -9.46 -13.17
CA ALA A 34 -4.92 -10.60 -12.45
C ALA A 34 -3.94 -11.16 -11.40
N GLY A 35 -4.28 -10.97 -10.12
CA GLY A 35 -3.75 -11.77 -9.02
C GLY A 35 -2.58 -11.19 -8.19
N SER A 36 -2.03 -10.01 -8.50
CA SER A 36 -0.90 -9.49 -7.68
C SER A 36 -0.96 -8.00 -7.33
N PHE A 37 -1.65 -7.20 -8.13
CA PHE A 37 -1.74 -5.75 -7.92
C PHE A 37 -3.14 -5.25 -8.25
N LEU A 38 -3.69 -4.40 -7.39
CA LEU A 38 -4.82 -3.54 -7.75
C LEU A 38 -4.33 -2.09 -7.76
N LEU A 39 -4.27 -1.48 -8.94
CA LEU A 39 -3.85 -0.09 -9.10
C LEU A 39 -5.07 0.82 -9.20
N LEU A 40 -5.01 1.91 -8.47
CA LEU A 40 -6.01 2.95 -8.39
C LEU A 40 -5.41 4.28 -8.86
N ALA A 41 -6.11 4.96 -9.75
CA ALA A 41 -5.80 6.33 -10.14
C ALA A 41 -6.24 7.29 -9.04
N ILE A 42 -5.39 8.25 -8.73
CA ILE A 42 -5.65 9.28 -7.73
C ILE A 42 -6.04 10.56 -8.47
N LEU A 43 -7.30 10.96 -8.31
CA LEU A 43 -7.83 12.19 -8.88
C LEU A 43 -7.86 13.28 -7.80
N ASP A 44 -7.32 14.47 -8.09
CA ASP A 44 -7.28 15.59 -7.15
C ASP A 44 -8.60 16.38 -7.16
N LYS A 45 -9.45 16.17 -6.15
CA LYS A 45 -10.77 16.81 -6.05
C LYS A 45 -10.71 18.30 -5.75
N ALA A 46 -9.56 18.80 -5.27
CA ALA A 46 -9.40 20.23 -5.01
C ALA A 46 -9.12 21.04 -6.28
N SER A 47 -8.78 20.39 -7.38
CA SER A 47 -8.48 21.03 -8.66
C SER A 47 -9.65 20.88 -9.64
N PRO A 48 -9.99 21.93 -10.41
CA PRO A 48 -11.03 21.84 -11.44
C PRO A 48 -10.75 20.71 -12.42
N GLY A 49 -11.79 19.92 -12.73
CA GLY A 49 -11.68 18.78 -13.64
C GLY A 49 -11.05 17.52 -13.04
N GLU A 50 -10.81 17.48 -11.73
CA GLU A 50 -10.29 16.32 -10.99
C GLU A 50 -9.11 15.62 -11.69
N PRO A 51 -8.02 16.36 -12.01
CA PRO A 51 -6.94 15.82 -12.83
C PRO A 51 -6.25 14.63 -12.14
N LEU A 52 -5.71 13.73 -12.97
CA LEU A 52 -4.88 12.62 -12.51
C LEU A 52 -3.64 13.17 -11.79
N ALA A 53 -3.54 12.91 -10.49
CA ALA A 53 -2.43 13.30 -9.64
C ALA A 53 -1.36 12.22 -9.52
N GLY A 54 -1.74 10.95 -9.70
CA GLY A 54 -0.86 9.82 -9.49
C GLY A 54 -1.59 8.48 -9.46
N ILE A 55 -0.89 7.46 -8.98
CA ILE A 55 -1.42 6.12 -8.74
C ILE A 55 -1.06 5.67 -7.32
N THR A 56 -1.86 4.77 -6.78
CA THR A 56 -1.65 4.02 -5.53
C THR A 56 -2.27 2.64 -5.72
N GLY A 57 -2.09 1.72 -4.77
CA GLY A 57 -2.78 0.45 -4.89
C GLY A 57 -2.60 -0.49 -3.72
N PHE A 58 -3.14 -1.67 -3.93
CA PHE A 58 -2.98 -2.83 -3.06
C PHE A 58 -2.05 -3.84 -3.71
N LEU A 59 -1.17 -4.44 -2.91
CA LEU A 59 -0.29 -5.53 -3.28
C LEU A 59 -0.48 -6.68 -2.30
N ASP A 60 -0.13 -7.89 -2.75
CA ASP A 60 0.05 -9.06 -1.88
C ASP A 60 -1.12 -9.29 -0.90
N ALA A 61 -2.35 -9.13 -1.40
CA ALA A 61 -3.54 -9.35 -0.62
C ALA A 61 -3.72 -10.84 -0.30
N ASP A 62 -4.05 -11.12 0.95
CA ASP A 62 -4.26 -12.46 1.49
C ASP A 62 -5.60 -12.51 2.24
N PRO A 63 -6.67 -12.98 1.59
CA PRO A 63 -8.00 -13.08 2.20
C PRO A 63 -8.07 -14.08 3.33
N ALA A 64 -7.29 -15.16 3.26
CA ALA A 64 -7.29 -16.19 4.28
C ALA A 64 -6.75 -15.64 5.61
N ASN A 65 -5.78 -14.72 5.53
CA ASN A 65 -5.20 -14.04 6.68
C ASN A 65 -5.76 -12.65 6.95
N LEU A 66 -6.71 -12.17 6.13
CA LEU A 66 -7.30 -10.83 6.21
C LEU A 66 -6.23 -9.73 6.19
N SER A 67 -5.29 -9.79 5.24
CA SER A 67 -4.19 -8.84 5.15
C SER A 67 -3.94 -8.32 3.74
N VAL A 68 -3.30 -7.15 3.63
CA VAL A 68 -2.92 -6.54 2.35
C VAL A 68 -1.77 -5.55 2.52
N GLU A 69 -0.94 -5.34 1.50
CA GLU A 69 -0.01 -4.21 1.44
C GLU A 69 -0.66 -3.00 0.75
N VAL A 70 -0.54 -1.81 1.35
CA VAL A 70 -0.79 -0.54 0.65
C VAL A 70 0.51 -0.02 0.09
N GLY A 71 0.53 0.30 -1.20
CA GLY A 71 1.75 0.77 -1.85
C GLY A 71 1.52 1.44 -3.20
N VAL A 72 2.54 1.36 -4.05
CA VAL A 72 2.60 2.01 -5.38
C VAL A 72 2.32 3.51 -5.31
N LEU A 73 2.87 4.20 -4.31
CA LEU A 73 2.64 5.64 -4.12
C LEU A 73 3.46 6.48 -5.11
N VAL A 74 2.93 6.69 -6.30
CA VAL A 74 3.58 7.45 -7.38
C VAL A 74 2.75 8.69 -7.72
N TYR A 75 3.36 9.86 -7.63
CA TYR A 75 2.70 11.15 -7.89
C TYR A 75 3.42 11.91 -8.98
N LEU A 76 2.64 12.50 -9.89
CA LEU A 76 3.14 13.48 -10.84
C LEU A 76 3.71 14.68 -10.10
N LEU A 77 4.81 15.24 -10.61
CA LEU A 77 5.58 16.28 -9.92
C LEU A 77 4.74 17.49 -9.49
N ALA A 78 3.77 17.91 -10.32
CA ALA A 78 2.88 19.03 -10.05
C ALA A 78 1.94 18.81 -8.83
N PHE A 79 1.79 17.55 -8.39
CA PHE A 79 0.86 17.17 -7.33
C PHE A 79 1.57 16.77 -6.02
N GLN A 80 2.90 16.75 -6.02
CA GLN A 80 3.69 16.43 -4.82
C GLN A 80 3.60 17.54 -3.79
N ARG A 81 3.74 17.18 -2.50
CA ARG A 81 3.68 18.12 -1.35
C ARG A 81 2.34 18.86 -1.18
N ARG A 82 1.25 18.38 -1.79
CA ARG A 82 -0.12 18.94 -1.66
C ARG A 82 -1.02 18.17 -0.68
N GLY A 83 -0.45 17.22 0.07
CA GLY A 83 -1.16 16.38 1.03
C GLY A 83 -2.01 15.25 0.43
N LEU A 84 -1.98 15.06 -0.89
CA LEU A 84 -2.78 14.02 -1.56
C LEU A 84 -2.37 12.60 -1.17
N THR A 85 -1.10 12.38 -0.84
CA THR A 85 -0.60 11.07 -0.34
C THR A 85 -1.21 10.69 0.98
N SER A 86 -1.27 11.60 1.95
CA SER A 86 -1.93 11.34 3.23
C SER A 86 -3.42 11.09 3.04
N ALA A 87 -4.08 11.88 2.18
CA ALA A 87 -5.52 11.73 1.93
C ALA A 87 -5.85 10.38 1.26
N ALA A 88 -5.07 9.95 0.27
CA ALA A 88 -5.27 8.68 -0.40
C ALA A 88 -5.01 7.50 0.54
N VAL A 89 -3.90 7.52 1.28
CA VAL A 89 -3.59 6.42 2.21
C VAL A 89 -4.57 6.36 3.37
N ALA A 90 -5.01 7.49 3.94
CA ALA A 90 -6.06 7.49 4.97
C ALA A 90 -7.38 6.88 4.47
N LEU A 91 -7.72 7.12 3.19
CA LEU A 91 -8.90 6.54 2.56
C LEU A 91 -8.76 5.03 2.34
N LEU A 92 -7.60 4.56 1.88
CA LEU A 92 -7.30 3.13 1.75
C LEU A 92 -7.31 2.41 3.10
N LEU A 93 -6.75 3.03 4.15
CA LEU A 93 -6.75 2.47 5.50
C LEU A 93 -8.16 2.33 6.07
N GLN A 94 -9.03 3.34 5.89
CA GLN A 94 -10.46 3.20 6.22
C GLN A 94 -11.10 2.06 5.46
N TYR A 95 -10.87 1.97 4.15
CA TYR A 95 -11.43 0.89 3.36
C TYR A 95 -10.95 -0.49 3.80
N CYS A 96 -9.67 -0.65 4.15
CA CYS A 96 -9.13 -1.93 4.61
C CYS A 96 -9.60 -2.31 6.01
N LEU A 97 -9.47 -1.40 6.98
CA LEU A 97 -9.55 -1.70 8.41
C LEU A 97 -10.92 -1.43 9.02
N ASP A 98 -11.73 -0.51 8.47
CA ASP A 98 -13.10 -0.35 8.96
C ASP A 98 -13.89 -1.62 8.67
N VAL A 99 -14.68 -2.08 9.64
CA VAL A 99 -15.58 -3.23 9.47
C VAL A 99 -16.66 -2.97 8.40
N PRO A 100 -17.28 -4.01 7.81
CA PRO A 100 -18.28 -3.85 6.74
C PRO A 100 -19.44 -2.91 7.05
N ARG A 101 -19.95 -2.89 8.29
CA ARG A 101 -21.00 -1.96 8.73
C ARG A 101 -20.61 -0.47 8.64
N ASN A 102 -19.30 -0.19 8.57
CA ASN A 102 -18.72 1.14 8.42
C ASN A 102 -18.22 1.41 6.99
N GLY A 103 -18.41 0.47 6.05
CA GLY A 103 -18.09 0.63 4.63
C GLY A 103 -16.68 0.19 4.21
N GLY A 104 -15.93 -0.46 5.11
CA GLY A 104 -14.65 -1.10 4.81
C GLY A 104 -14.72 -2.62 4.72
N LEU A 105 -13.57 -3.28 4.69
CA LEU A 105 -13.41 -4.72 4.48
C LEU A 105 -13.24 -5.51 5.80
N GLY A 106 -12.92 -4.85 6.91
CA GLY A 106 -12.63 -5.49 8.19
C GLY A 106 -11.38 -6.37 8.17
N LEU A 107 -10.37 -5.97 7.40
CA LEU A 107 -9.06 -6.64 7.40
C LEU A 107 -8.38 -6.48 8.76
N ARG A 108 -7.49 -7.43 9.09
CA ARG A 108 -6.73 -7.44 10.35
C ARG A 108 -5.40 -6.73 10.27
N LEU A 109 -4.79 -6.69 9.09
CA LEU A 109 -3.42 -6.22 8.89
C LEU A 109 -3.29 -5.47 7.57
N VAL A 110 -2.80 -4.24 7.64
CA VAL A 110 -2.29 -3.52 6.46
C VAL A 110 -0.78 -3.36 6.61
N THR A 111 -0.02 -3.76 5.60
CA THR A 111 1.43 -3.55 5.56
C THR A 111 1.80 -2.38 4.63
N TYR A 112 2.98 -1.83 4.86
CA TYR A 112 3.60 -0.80 4.05
C TYR A 112 5.10 -1.06 3.94
N ALA A 113 5.60 -1.14 2.72
CA ALA A 113 7.00 -1.43 2.44
C ALA A 113 7.70 -0.25 1.76
N SER A 114 8.93 0.04 2.17
CA SER A 114 9.76 1.05 1.50
C SER A 114 11.24 0.68 1.51
N HIS A 115 12.03 1.31 0.64
CA HIS A 115 13.50 1.18 0.74
C HIS A 115 13.95 1.79 2.08
N ILE A 116 14.76 1.09 2.88
CA ILE A 116 15.15 1.56 4.22
C ILE A 116 15.84 2.94 4.21
N ALA A 117 16.67 3.20 3.20
CA ALA A 117 17.32 4.50 3.01
C ALA A 117 16.36 5.65 2.59
N ASN A 118 15.10 5.36 2.24
CA ASN A 118 14.11 6.39 1.93
C ASN A 118 13.47 6.92 3.21
N ALA A 119 14.20 7.79 3.91
CA ALA A 119 13.76 8.38 5.18
C ALA A 119 12.40 9.10 5.07
N ALA A 120 12.07 9.68 3.91
CA ALA A 120 10.79 10.35 3.70
C ALA A 120 9.62 9.37 3.69
N SER A 121 9.76 8.22 3.03
CA SER A 121 8.74 7.15 2.97
C SER A 121 8.63 6.41 4.30
N VAL A 122 9.75 6.09 4.96
CA VAL A 122 9.74 5.52 6.32
C VAL A 122 9.08 6.47 7.32
N GLY A 123 9.41 7.77 7.26
CA GLY A 123 8.76 8.78 8.08
C GLY A 123 7.28 8.98 7.74
N PHE A 124 6.89 8.80 6.48
CA PHE A 124 5.49 8.85 6.05
C PHE A 124 4.69 7.70 6.66
N ALA A 125 5.19 6.46 6.61
CA ALA A 125 4.52 5.30 7.23
C ALA A 125 4.20 5.57 8.72
N ARG A 126 5.20 6.07 9.48
CA ARG A 126 5.02 6.44 10.89
C ARG A 126 3.95 7.52 11.09
N ARG A 127 3.92 8.55 10.24
CA ARG A 127 2.89 9.61 10.29
C ARG A 127 1.49 9.09 9.97
N MET A 128 1.38 8.04 9.16
CA MET A 128 0.12 7.36 8.86
C MET A 128 -0.26 6.29 9.89
N GLY A 129 0.44 6.24 11.03
CA GLY A 129 0.11 5.33 12.12
C GLY A 129 0.65 3.92 11.95
N PHE A 130 1.49 3.63 10.95
CA PHE A 130 2.14 2.32 10.86
C PHE A 130 3.25 2.18 11.92
N VAL A 131 3.39 0.99 12.49
CA VAL A 131 4.47 0.56 13.37
C VAL A 131 5.57 -0.09 12.54
N PHE A 132 6.82 0.31 12.78
CA PHE A 132 7.97 -0.32 12.13
C PHE A 132 8.24 -1.70 12.74
N GLU A 133 8.32 -2.73 11.90
CA GLU A 133 8.51 -4.12 12.36
C GLU A 133 9.93 -4.64 12.12
N GLY A 134 10.60 -4.19 11.06
CA GLY A 134 11.95 -4.65 10.79
C GLY A 134 12.48 -4.33 9.40
N VAL A 135 13.68 -4.84 9.12
CA VAL A 135 14.36 -4.71 7.83
C VAL A 135 14.57 -6.08 7.19
N ALA A 136 13.93 -6.30 6.04
CA ALA A 136 14.24 -7.43 5.17
C ALA A 136 15.46 -7.07 4.31
N ARG A 137 16.62 -7.68 4.61
CA ARG A 137 17.86 -7.45 3.86
C ARG A 137 17.79 -8.14 2.51
N TRP A 138 18.24 -7.47 1.44
CA TRP A 138 18.28 -8.02 0.08
C TRP A 138 16.93 -8.52 -0.47
N GLU A 139 15.81 -8.02 0.04
CA GLU A 139 14.48 -8.51 -0.35
C GLU A 139 14.22 -8.31 -1.85
N LYS A 140 14.62 -7.17 -2.41
CA LYS A 140 14.43 -6.89 -3.84
C LYS A 140 15.77 -6.72 -4.52
N MET A 141 15.92 -7.37 -5.67
CA MET A 141 16.94 -6.99 -6.64
C MET A 141 16.52 -5.67 -7.29
N LEU A 142 17.48 -4.80 -7.56
CA LEU A 142 17.24 -3.58 -8.30
C LEU A 142 17.75 -3.71 -9.73
N VAL A 143 16.98 -3.17 -10.66
CA VAL A 143 17.43 -2.95 -12.03
C VAL A 143 18.61 -1.98 -12.05
N GLU A 144 19.41 -2.06 -13.11
CA GLU A 144 20.59 -1.21 -13.30
C GLU A 144 20.23 0.29 -13.19
N GLY A 145 21.13 1.07 -12.58
CA GLY A 145 20.99 2.51 -12.41
C GLY A 145 20.13 2.96 -11.23
N LYS A 146 19.46 2.06 -10.49
CA LYS A 146 18.76 2.44 -9.25
C LYS A 146 19.67 2.43 -8.03
N PRO A 147 19.62 3.45 -7.16
CA PRO A 147 20.33 3.43 -5.89
C PRO A 147 19.86 2.25 -5.04
N GLY A 148 20.81 1.37 -4.67
CA GLY A 148 20.55 0.23 -3.80
C GLY A 148 20.90 0.46 -2.34
N ASN A 149 21.05 -0.64 -1.61
CA ASN A 149 21.42 -0.68 -0.21
C ASN A 149 22.91 -0.33 0.05
N GLY A 150 23.64 0.14 -0.95
CA GLY A 150 25.06 0.53 -0.85
C GLY A 150 26.03 -0.65 -0.73
N LYS A 151 25.56 -1.90 -0.80
CA LYS A 151 26.41 -3.10 -0.70
C LYS A 151 26.86 -3.52 -2.09
N SER A 152 28.17 -3.73 -2.24
CA SER A 152 28.75 -4.22 -3.49
C SER A 152 28.39 -5.68 -3.72
N VAL A 153 28.10 -6.03 -4.98
CA VAL A 153 28.00 -7.41 -5.48
C VAL A 153 29.21 -7.80 -6.33
N ALA A 154 30.20 -6.90 -6.46
CA ALA A 154 31.40 -7.17 -7.23
C ALA A 154 32.16 -8.37 -6.66
N GLY A 155 32.62 -9.27 -7.53
CA GLY A 155 33.37 -10.46 -7.15
C GLY A 155 32.51 -11.66 -6.72
N ARG A 156 31.17 -11.58 -6.84
CA ARG A 156 30.30 -12.74 -6.63
C ARG A 156 30.26 -13.64 -7.87
N GLU A 157 31.32 -14.42 -8.03
CA GLU A 157 31.47 -15.36 -9.17
C GLU A 157 30.27 -16.32 -9.25
N GLY A 158 29.76 -16.51 -10.47
CA GLY A 158 28.57 -17.33 -10.71
C GLY A 158 27.23 -16.68 -10.35
N ASP A 159 27.19 -15.40 -9.95
CA ASP A 159 25.92 -14.69 -9.72
C ASP A 159 25.13 -14.58 -11.04
N PRO A 160 23.89 -15.12 -11.12
CA PRO A 160 23.08 -15.05 -12.34
C PRO A 160 22.69 -13.62 -12.73
N ARG A 161 22.89 -12.65 -11.83
CA ARG A 161 22.56 -11.23 -11.99
C ARG A 161 23.74 -10.36 -11.55
N ALA A 162 24.95 -10.76 -11.96
CA ALA A 162 26.19 -10.05 -11.66
C ALA A 162 26.08 -8.54 -11.91
N GLY A 163 26.53 -7.75 -10.93
CA GLY A 163 26.49 -6.28 -11.00
C GLY A 163 25.17 -5.64 -10.57
N MET A 164 24.09 -6.40 -10.39
CA MET A 164 22.80 -5.85 -9.95
C MET A 164 22.75 -5.68 -8.43
N GLY A 165 22.50 -4.44 -7.98
CA GLY A 165 22.38 -4.11 -6.56
C GLY A 165 21.10 -4.65 -5.91
N GLY A 166 21.06 -4.62 -4.58
CA GLY A 166 19.89 -5.01 -3.79
C GLY A 166 19.23 -3.83 -3.09
N ARG A 167 17.96 -4.02 -2.70
CA ARG A 167 17.22 -3.16 -1.78
C ARG A 167 17.04 -3.90 -0.46
N ASP A 168 17.35 -3.19 0.62
CA ASP A 168 16.90 -3.56 1.96
C ASP A 168 15.56 -2.86 2.21
N THR A 169 14.53 -3.62 2.60
CA THR A 169 13.17 -3.13 2.75
C THR A 169 12.84 -2.89 4.21
N ALA A 170 12.36 -1.70 4.53
CA ALA A 170 11.69 -1.39 5.78
C ALA A 170 10.24 -1.85 5.70
N TRP A 171 9.85 -2.78 6.58
CA TRP A 171 8.47 -3.20 6.76
C TRP A 171 7.82 -2.46 7.92
N SER A 172 6.58 -2.05 7.70
CA SER A 172 5.74 -1.46 8.74
C SER A 172 4.31 -1.97 8.60
N SER A 173 3.59 -2.06 9.71
CA SER A 173 2.25 -2.62 9.77
C SER A 173 1.29 -1.71 10.53
N LEU A 174 0.01 -1.85 10.23
CA LEU A 174 -1.09 -1.27 10.98
C LEU A 174 -2.16 -2.34 11.14
N CYS A 175 -2.38 -2.75 12.39
CA CYS A 175 -3.35 -3.77 12.73
C CYS A 175 -4.73 -3.17 13.05
N TRP A 176 -5.77 -4.00 13.01
CA TRP A 176 -7.14 -3.56 13.31
C TRP A 176 -7.32 -3.08 14.76
N ASP A 177 -6.60 -3.65 15.71
CA ASP A 177 -6.64 -3.29 17.13
C ASP A 177 -5.95 -1.95 17.39
N ASP A 178 -4.84 -1.69 16.71
CA ASP A 178 -4.24 -0.37 16.64
C ASP A 178 -5.19 0.68 16.02
N TRP A 179 -5.90 0.28 14.95
CA TRP A 179 -6.86 1.13 14.25
C TRP A 179 -8.02 1.55 15.15
N GLU A 180 -8.68 0.58 15.78
CA GLU A 180 -9.76 0.81 16.75
C GLU A 180 -9.25 1.43 18.07
N GLY A 181 -7.97 1.23 18.39
CA GLY A 181 -7.29 1.79 19.55
C GLY A 181 -6.92 3.28 19.45
N GLY A 182 -7.47 4.01 18.47
CA GLY A 182 -7.31 5.47 18.34
C GLY A 182 -6.50 5.92 17.12
N ARG A 183 -5.86 4.99 16.37
CA ARG A 183 -5.10 5.39 15.17
C ARG A 183 -6.01 5.83 14.04
N ARG A 184 -7.23 5.28 13.96
CA ARG A 184 -8.26 5.75 13.04
C ARG A 184 -8.49 7.25 13.17
N GLU A 185 -8.76 7.73 14.38
CA GLU A 185 -9.03 9.15 14.66
C GLU A 185 -7.82 10.04 14.40
N ALA A 186 -6.61 9.55 14.70
CA ALA A 186 -5.37 10.28 14.45
C ALA A 186 -5.07 10.48 12.96
N VAL A 187 -5.43 9.49 12.13
CA VAL A 187 -5.17 9.48 10.68
C VAL A 187 -6.31 10.13 9.89
N CYS A 188 -7.56 9.82 10.24
CA CYS A 188 -8.76 10.20 9.50
C CYS A 188 -9.31 11.56 9.95
N ARG A 189 -8.59 12.63 9.60
CA ARG A 189 -9.08 14.00 9.71
C ARG A 189 -10.42 14.17 8.96
N PRO A 190 -11.24 15.18 9.31
CA PRO A 190 -12.53 15.39 8.65
C PRO A 190 -12.44 15.39 7.11
N GLU A 191 -11.44 16.06 6.54
CA GLU A 191 -11.21 16.12 5.09
C GLU A 191 -10.75 14.79 4.45
N TYR A 192 -10.34 13.82 5.26
CA TYR A 192 -9.90 12.48 4.83
C TYR A 192 -10.96 11.41 5.08
N ALA A 193 -12.08 11.75 5.71
CA ALA A 193 -13.14 10.79 6.01
C ALA A 193 -13.68 10.14 4.72
N MET A 194 -13.75 8.82 4.70
CA MET A 194 -14.32 8.06 3.59
C MET A 194 -15.80 8.40 3.45
N ARG A 195 -16.20 8.87 2.28
CA ARG A 195 -17.61 9.10 1.98
C ARG A 195 -18.30 7.75 1.78
N ARG A 196 -19.46 7.61 2.42
CA ARG A 196 -20.32 6.44 2.22
C ARG A 196 -20.98 6.60 0.85
N SER A 197 -20.77 5.62 -0.01
CA SER A 197 -21.47 5.47 -1.30
C SER A 197 -22.90 5.02 -1.08
#